data_AF-A0AAU4F8Z4-F1
#
_entry.id   AF-A0AAU4F8Z4-F1
#
_cell.length_a   1.000
_cell.length_b   1.000
_cell.length_c   1.000
_cell.angle_alpha   90.00
_cell.angle_beta   90.00
_cell.angle_gamma   90.00
#
_symmetry.space_group_name_H-M   'P 1'
#
loop_
_entity.id
_entity.type
_entity.pdbx_description
1 polymer ?
#
loop_
_entity_poly.entity_id
_entity_poly.type
_entity_poly.pdbx_seq_one_letter_code
_entity_poly.pdbx_strand_id
1 'polypeptide(L)'
;MSFQAYLDNAEKQTGITPRGFLELVGGQGLTKQGEIVAWLKTEHGLGHGHATAVARLVVKGPEFVAEHHGAVHLDGLAARG
;
A
#
# COMPACT_ATOMS: atom_id res chain seq x y z
N MET A 1 3.29 -6.52 14.20
CA MET A 1 3.73 -5.86 12.96
C MET A 1 3.02 -4.52 12.86
N SER A 2 3.73 -3.42 12.61
CA SER A 2 3.13 -2.10 12.41
C SER A 2 2.51 -1.99 11.00
N PHE A 3 1.63 -1.02 10.77
CA PHE A 3 1.10 -0.75 9.43
C PHE A 3 2.24 -0.44 8.44
N GLN A 4 3.23 0.33 8.89
CA GLN A 4 4.43 0.62 8.11
C GLN A 4 5.17 -0.65 7.68
N ALA A 5 5.29 -1.65 8.54
CA ALA A 5 5.95 -2.91 8.18
C ALA A 5 5.19 -3.68 7.08
N TYR A 6 3.85 -3.54 6.99
CA TYR A 6 3.10 -4.14 5.88
C TYR A 6 3.40 -3.44 4.55
N LEU A 7 3.49 -2.10 4.56
CA LEU A 7 3.85 -1.32 3.37
C LEU A 7 5.30 -1.62 2.92
N ASP A 8 6.23 -1.71 3.87
CA ASP A 8 7.63 -2.00 3.60
C ASP A 8 7.82 -3.38 2.97
N ASN A 9 7.09 -4.38 3.46
CA ASN A 9 7.14 -5.70 2.86
C ASN A 9 6.47 -5.74 1.48
N ALA A 10 5.41 -4.96 1.26
CA ALA A 10 4.82 -4.82 -0.07
C ALA A 10 5.85 -4.25 -1.06
N GLU A 11 6.58 -3.20 -0.67
CA GLU A 11 7.66 -2.62 -1.48
C GLU A 11 8.80 -3.61 -1.71
N LYS A 12 9.26 -4.32 -0.67
CA LYS A 12 10.30 -5.36 -0.84
C LYS A 12 9.91 -6.45 -1.84
N GLN A 13 8.64 -6.82 -1.87
CA GLN A 13 8.14 -7.87 -2.77
C GLN A 13 7.95 -7.38 -4.21
N THR A 14 7.63 -6.11 -4.40
CA THR A 14 7.16 -5.60 -5.70
C THR A 14 8.07 -4.57 -6.33
N GLY A 15 8.97 -3.96 -5.57
CA GLY A 15 9.75 -2.79 -5.95
C GLY A 15 8.94 -1.49 -6.03
N ILE A 16 7.66 -1.50 -5.64
CA ILE A 16 6.75 -0.35 -5.75
C ILE A 16 6.63 0.32 -4.39
N THR A 17 6.92 1.61 -4.34
CA THR A 17 6.79 2.40 -3.10
C THR A 17 5.31 2.58 -2.71
N PRO A 18 5.00 2.91 -1.44
CA PRO A 18 3.62 3.18 -1.06
C PRO A 18 2.98 4.32 -1.86
N ARG A 19 3.73 5.37 -2.20
CA ARG A 19 3.28 6.42 -3.13
C ARG A 19 3.01 5.87 -4.53
N GLY A 20 3.90 5.02 -5.04
CA GLY A 20 3.71 4.37 -6.34
C GLY A 20 2.42 3.56 -6.41
N PHE A 21 2.01 2.89 -5.34
CA PHE A 21 0.72 2.20 -5.30
C PHE A 21 -0.49 3.15 -5.34
N LEU A 22 -0.42 4.32 -4.71
CA LEU A 22 -1.49 5.33 -4.79
C LEU A 22 -1.74 5.74 -6.25
N GLU A 23 -0.67 6.01 -7.00
CA GLU A 23 -0.73 6.41 -8.40
C GLU A 23 -1.17 5.25 -9.30
N LEU A 24 -0.56 4.08 -9.11
CA LEU A 24 -0.81 2.89 -9.92
C LEU A 24 -2.27 2.43 -9.82
N VAL A 25 -2.80 2.30 -8.59
CA VAL A 25 -4.19 1.87 -8.39
C VAL A 25 -5.16 2.97 -8.82
N GLY A 26 -4.82 4.25 -8.58
CA GLY A 26 -5.59 5.38 -9.08
C GLY A 26 -5.75 5.37 -10.61
N GLY A 27 -4.70 5.02 -11.34
CA GLY A 27 -4.71 4.88 -12.80
C GLY A 27 -5.58 3.72 -13.32
N GLN A 28 -5.84 2.70 -12.49
CA GLN A 28 -6.73 1.58 -12.84
C GLN A 28 -8.22 1.89 -12.63
N GLY A 29 -8.55 3.00 -11.96
CA GLY A 29 -9.93 3.33 -11.61
C GLY A 29 -10.57 2.42 -10.55
N LEU A 30 -9.76 1.64 -9.82
CA LEU A 30 -10.25 0.77 -8.75
C LEU A 30 -10.50 1.58 -7.48
N THR A 31 -11.70 1.45 -6.91
CA THR A 31 -12.13 2.25 -5.73
C THR A 31 -12.54 1.41 -4.53
N LYS A 32 -12.86 0.12 -4.73
CA LYS A 32 -13.28 -0.76 -3.64
C LYS A 32 -12.09 -1.54 -3.09
N GLN A 33 -11.97 -1.56 -1.77
CA GLN A 33 -10.87 -2.23 -1.08
C GLN A 33 -10.73 -3.72 -1.48
N GLY A 34 -11.84 -4.46 -1.59
CA GLY A 34 -11.79 -5.87 -1.98
C GLY A 34 -11.29 -6.11 -3.40
N GLU A 35 -11.66 -5.23 -4.35
CA GLU A 35 -11.21 -5.29 -5.74
C GLU A 35 -9.70 -5.00 -5.83
N ILE A 36 -9.24 -3.97 -5.11
CA ILE A 36 -7.81 -3.62 -5.04
C ILE A 36 -7.00 -4.75 -4.42
N VAL A 37 -7.49 -5.38 -3.33
CA VAL A 37 -6.81 -6.54 -2.73
C VAL A 37 -6.72 -7.70 -3.71
N ALA A 38 -7.79 -8.02 -4.43
CA ALA A 38 -7.77 -9.09 -5.42
C ALA A 38 -6.76 -8.78 -6.54
N TRP A 39 -6.77 -7.57 -7.07
CA TRP A 39 -5.86 -7.12 -8.12
C TRP A 39 -4.39 -7.16 -7.67
N LEU A 40 -4.07 -6.64 -6.49
CA LEU A 40 -2.71 -6.67 -5.93
C LEU A 40 -2.19 -8.09 -5.70
N LYS A 41 -3.06 -9.03 -5.34
CA LYS A 41 -2.70 -10.43 -5.19
C LYS A 41 -2.38 -11.07 -6.55
N THR A 42 -3.20 -10.79 -7.56
CA THR A 42 -3.07 -11.40 -8.90
C THR A 42 -1.90 -10.82 -9.68
N GLU A 43 -1.81 -9.50 -9.78
CA GLU A 43 -0.84 -8.82 -10.65
C GLU A 43 0.53 -8.61 -9.97
N HIS A 44 0.56 -8.50 -8.63
CA HIS A 44 1.77 -8.17 -7.88
C HIS A 44 2.20 -9.24 -6.87
N GLY A 45 1.48 -10.38 -6.81
CA GLY A 45 1.84 -11.50 -5.95
C GLY A 45 1.80 -11.20 -4.45
N LEU A 46 1.14 -10.12 -4.02
CA LEU A 46 1.13 -9.73 -2.62
C LEU A 46 0.34 -10.71 -1.75
N GLY A 47 0.84 -10.98 -0.55
CA GLY A 47 0.09 -11.70 0.47
C GLY A 47 -1.10 -10.88 0.99
N HIS A 48 -2.11 -11.55 1.58
CA HIS A 48 -3.37 -10.91 1.98
C HIS A 48 -3.19 -9.70 2.91
N GLY A 49 -2.28 -9.78 3.89
CA GLY A 49 -2.02 -8.68 4.83
C GLY A 49 -1.41 -7.45 4.16
N HIS A 50 -0.37 -7.64 3.32
CA HIS A 50 0.28 -6.55 2.59
C HIS A 50 -0.68 -5.92 1.58
N ALA A 51 -1.41 -6.74 0.82
CA ALA A 51 -2.41 -6.26 -0.12
C ALA A 51 -3.52 -5.44 0.59
N THR A 52 -3.97 -5.89 1.76
CA THR A 52 -4.99 -5.16 2.54
C THR A 52 -4.48 -3.82 3.07
N ALA A 53 -3.22 -3.76 3.51
CA ALA A 53 -2.62 -2.50 3.97
C ALA A 53 -2.50 -1.49 2.82
N VAL A 54 -2.00 -1.91 1.66
CA VAL A 54 -1.92 -1.07 0.46
C VAL A 54 -3.31 -0.63 0.02
N ALA A 55 -4.28 -1.54 -0.06
CA ALA A 55 -5.65 -1.19 -0.44
C ALA A 55 -6.30 -0.20 0.54
N ARG A 56 -6.05 -0.33 1.85
CA ARG A 56 -6.51 0.65 2.85
C ARG A 56 -5.86 2.02 2.63
N LEU A 57 -4.55 2.06 2.36
CA LEU A 57 -3.83 3.30 2.05
C LEU A 57 -4.44 4.00 0.83
N VAL A 58 -4.73 3.26 -0.24
CA VAL A 58 -5.34 3.79 -1.46
C VAL A 58 -6.76 4.33 -1.20
N VAL A 59 -7.60 3.54 -0.53
CA VAL A 59 -9.03 3.89 -0.37
C VAL A 59 -9.23 5.00 0.65
N LYS A 60 -8.41 5.07 1.70
CA LYS A 60 -8.58 6.02 2.81
C LYS A 60 -7.63 7.22 2.74
N GLY A 61 -6.57 7.11 1.96
CA GLY A 61 -5.54 8.13 1.85
C GLY A 61 -4.52 8.11 3.00
N PRO A 62 -3.38 8.80 2.82
CA PRO A 62 -2.28 8.80 3.80
C PRO A 62 -2.63 9.45 5.14
N GLU A 63 -3.44 10.51 5.14
CA GLU A 63 -3.79 11.24 6.37
C GLU A 63 -4.58 10.35 7.35
N PHE A 64 -5.62 9.67 6.85
CA PHE A 64 -6.39 8.72 7.64
C PHE A 64 -5.49 7.60 8.20
N VAL A 65 -4.61 7.06 7.36
CA VAL A 65 -3.68 6.01 7.80
C VAL A 65 -2.76 6.54 8.90
N ALA A 66 -2.22 7.75 8.76
CA ALA A 66 -1.33 8.36 9.74
C ALA A 66 -2.02 8.58 11.09
N GLU A 67 -3.28 9.03 11.08
CA GLU A 67 -4.10 9.21 12.28
C GLU A 67 -4.33 7.89 13.04
N HIS A 68 -4.57 6.79 12.32
CA HIS A 68 -4.98 5.51 12.92
C HIS A 68 -3.82 4.56 13.22
N HIS A 69 -2.69 4.72 12.52
CA HIS A 69 -1.58 3.77 12.55
C HIS A 69 -0.23 4.41 12.83
N GLY A 70 -0.19 5.73 13.05
CA GLY A 70 1.03 6.51 13.20
C GLY A 70 1.64 6.91 11.84
N ALA A 71 2.64 7.79 11.89
CA ALA A 71 3.29 8.32 10.69
C ALA A 71 3.76 7.20 9.74
N VAL A 72 3.47 7.38 8.45
CA VAL A 72 3.89 6.47 7.39
C VAL A 72 4.79 7.19 6.39
N HIS A 73 5.84 6.52 5.93
CA HIS A 73 6.74 7.03 4.91
C HIS A 73 6.31 6.49 3.55
N LEU A 74 5.89 7.40 2.67
CA LEU A 74 5.32 7.06 1.38
C LEU A 74 6.35 6.93 0.26
N ASP A 75 7.50 7.59 0.42
CA ASP A 75 8.56 7.67 -0.60
C ASP A 75 9.45 6.42 -0.64
N GLY A 76 9.07 5.41 0.14
CA GLY A 76 9.63 4.08 0.15
C GLY A 76 10.82 3.88 1.08
N LEU A 77 11.42 2.70 1.00
CA LEU A 77 12.52 2.26 1.86
C LEU A 77 13.80 3.03 1.56
N ALA A 78 14.07 3.35 0.30
CA ALA A 78 15.29 4.07 -0.10
C ALA A 78 15.34 5.52 0.41
N ALA A 79 14.18 6.12 0.72
CA ALA A 79 14.09 7.46 1.27
C ALA A 79 14.32 7.52 2.80
N ARG A 80 14.43 6.36 3.46
CA ARG A 80 14.70 6.24 4.89
C ARG A 80 16.19 5.98 5.06
N GLY A 81 16.93 7.04 5.41
CA GLY A 81 18.35 6.97 5.73
C GLY A 81 18.65 6.05 6.91
#